data_AF-T0ZET9-F1
#
_entry.id   AF-T0ZET9-F1
#
_cell.length_a   1.000
_cell.length_b   1.000
_cell.length_c   1.000
_cell.angle_alpha   90.00
_cell.angle_beta   90.00
_cell.angle_gamma   90.00
#
_symmetry.space_group_name_H-M   'P 1'
#
loop_
_entity.id
_entity.type
_entity.pdbx_description
1 polymer ?
#
loop_
_entity_poly.entity_id
_entity_poly.type
_entity_poly.pdbx_seq_one_letter_code
_entity_poly.pdbx_strand_id
1 'polypeptide(L)'
;YLVLTTQSGLPGNVLGLPNLPWDLAFHTTASFLTNTNFQHYNPQSSLNLWGSLLSLQVAMFLSAGCGLSVVAAFIRGFTRKDGTLGNFYVDLVRTMTRVLLPLSLLASVLLVLLGLPQTFTAYVTAHTLGGGTQTLYLGPVASWQAIDLLGTNGGGWY
;
A
#
# COMPACT_ATOMS: atom_id res chain seq x y z
N TYR A 1 0.25 -9.05 -8.86
CA TYR A 1 0.45 -10.48 -9.17
C TYR A 1 1.89 -10.80 -9.52
N LEU A 2 2.40 -10.43 -10.70
CA LEU A 2 3.75 -10.82 -11.15
C LEU A 2 4.84 -10.50 -10.12
N VAL A 3 4.85 -9.26 -9.61
CA VAL A 3 5.78 -8.82 -8.55
C VAL A 3 5.78 -9.75 -7.34
N LEU A 4 4.62 -10.25 -6.90
CA LEU A 4 4.50 -11.14 -5.74
C LEU A 4 4.98 -12.56 -6.04
N THR A 5 4.71 -13.05 -7.26
CA THR A 5 5.15 -14.38 -7.72
C THR A 5 6.63 -14.43 -8.12
N THR A 6 7.29 -13.27 -8.27
CA THR A 6 8.71 -13.17 -8.62
C THR A 6 9.53 -12.34 -7.62
N GLN A 7 8.97 -12.04 -6.44
CA GLN A 7 9.60 -11.17 -5.46
C GLN A 7 10.98 -11.65 -5.00
N SER A 8 11.22 -12.97 -4.98
CA SER A 8 12.48 -13.55 -4.50
C SER A 8 13.67 -13.13 -5.36
N GLY A 9 13.44 -12.86 -6.64
CA GLY A 9 14.45 -12.39 -7.60
C GLY A 9 14.61 -10.86 -7.65
N LEU A 10 13.78 -10.11 -6.92
CA LEU A 10 13.91 -8.65 -6.86
C LEU A 10 15.11 -8.26 -5.99
N PRO A 11 15.83 -7.16 -6.34
CA PRO A 11 16.93 -6.65 -5.52
C PRO A 11 16.44 -6.34 -4.11
N GLY A 12 17.30 -6.30 -3.09
CA GLY A 12 16.88 -5.88 -1.74
C GLY A 12 16.00 -6.86 -0.97
N ASN A 13 15.96 -8.14 -1.36
CA ASN A 13 15.40 -9.23 -0.56
C ASN A 13 16.33 -9.61 0.62
N VAL A 14 16.52 -8.69 1.56
CA VAL A 14 17.47 -8.84 2.69
C VAL A 14 17.13 -10.06 3.57
N LEU A 15 15.86 -10.41 3.66
CA LEU A 15 15.35 -11.53 4.45
C LEU A 15 15.37 -12.87 3.71
N GLY A 16 15.76 -12.91 2.43
CA GLY A 16 15.78 -14.14 1.63
C GLY A 16 14.40 -14.79 1.47
N LEU A 17 13.33 -13.98 1.45
CA LEU A 17 11.95 -14.50 1.40
C LEU A 17 11.63 -15.16 0.05
N PRO A 18 10.85 -16.25 0.05
CA PRO A 18 10.45 -16.94 -1.17
C PRO A 18 9.37 -16.16 -1.94
N ASN A 19 9.12 -16.59 -3.17
CA ASN A 19 7.94 -16.13 -3.92
C ASN A 19 6.66 -16.56 -3.22
N LEU A 20 5.62 -15.74 -3.30
CA LEU A 20 4.30 -16.19 -2.85
C LEU A 20 3.80 -17.33 -3.75
N PRO A 21 3.17 -18.37 -3.16
CA PRO A 21 2.37 -19.33 -3.92
C PRO A 21 1.36 -18.62 -4.82
N TRP A 22 1.04 -19.23 -5.97
CA TRP A 22 0.21 -18.60 -7.01
C TRP A 22 -1.17 -18.17 -6.48
N ASP A 23 -1.78 -18.97 -5.61
CA ASP A 23 -3.09 -18.77 -5.00
C ASP A 23 -3.06 -17.61 -4.02
N LEU A 24 -2.05 -17.56 -3.14
CA LEU A 24 -1.86 -16.45 -2.22
C LEU A 24 -1.53 -15.14 -2.96
N ALA A 25 -0.68 -15.20 -4.00
CA ALA A 25 -0.36 -14.04 -4.83
C ALA A 25 -1.61 -13.52 -5.56
N PHE A 26 -2.45 -14.41 -6.08
CA PHE A 26 -3.71 -14.06 -6.73
C PHE A 26 -4.67 -13.42 -5.73
N HIS A 27 -4.93 -14.09 -4.61
CA HIS A 27 -5.79 -13.59 -3.55
C HIS A 27 -5.35 -12.21 -3.07
N THR A 28 -4.07 -12.03 -2.71
CA THR A 28 -3.53 -10.76 -2.23
C THR A 28 -3.61 -9.68 -3.32
N THR A 29 -3.34 -10.01 -4.58
CA THR A 29 -3.50 -9.05 -5.68
C THR A 29 -4.95 -8.62 -5.84
N ALA A 30 -5.89 -9.56 -5.88
CA ALA A 30 -7.31 -9.27 -6.03
C ALA A 30 -7.81 -8.38 -4.88
N SER A 31 -7.47 -8.77 -3.65
CA SER A 31 -7.81 -8.08 -2.42
C SER A 31 -7.37 -6.61 -2.41
N PHE A 32 -6.13 -6.32 -2.82
CA PHE A 32 -5.61 -4.95 -2.87
C PHE A 32 -6.16 -4.15 -4.06
N LEU A 33 -6.42 -4.79 -5.20
CA LEU A 33 -7.06 -4.11 -6.34
C LEU A 33 -8.54 -3.76 -6.08
N THR A 34 -9.23 -4.55 -5.25
CA THR A 34 -10.62 -4.29 -4.85
C THR A 34 -10.75 -3.39 -3.63
N ASN A 35 -9.67 -2.70 -3.22
CA ASN A 35 -9.63 -1.83 -2.03
C ASN A 35 -10.03 -2.53 -0.72
N THR A 36 -9.94 -3.86 -0.70
CA THR A 36 -10.37 -4.69 0.44
C THR A 36 -9.21 -4.94 1.39
N ASN A 37 -8.04 -5.22 0.81
CA ASN A 37 -6.77 -5.45 1.48
C ASN A 37 -6.83 -6.49 2.61
N PHE A 38 -7.75 -7.45 2.50
CA PHE A 38 -7.73 -8.67 3.29
C PHE A 38 -6.39 -9.40 3.15
N GLN A 39 -5.78 -9.72 4.28
CA GLN A 39 -4.48 -10.36 4.39
C GLN A 39 -4.64 -11.77 4.97
N HIS A 40 -4.28 -12.78 4.16
CA HIS A 40 -4.17 -14.18 4.60
C HIS A 40 -2.70 -14.61 4.68
N TYR A 41 -1.85 -13.70 5.15
CA TYR A 41 -0.42 -13.90 5.27
C TYR A 41 0.12 -13.01 6.38
N ASN A 42 1.29 -13.36 6.92
CA ASN A 42 2.04 -12.49 7.82
C ASN A 42 3.01 -11.66 6.96
N PRO A 43 2.85 -10.32 6.87
CA PRO A 43 3.66 -9.50 5.97
C PRO A 43 5.17 -9.63 6.19
N GLN A 44 5.62 -9.70 7.44
CA GLN A 44 7.03 -9.69 7.82
C GLN A 44 7.77 -10.96 7.37
N SER A 45 7.07 -12.08 7.23
CA SER A 45 7.63 -13.36 6.76
C SER A 45 7.22 -13.72 5.33
N SER A 46 6.34 -12.94 4.70
CA SER A 46 5.80 -13.26 3.37
C SER A 46 6.17 -12.26 2.29
N LEU A 47 6.43 -11.00 2.63
CA LEU A 47 6.69 -9.93 1.67
C LEU A 47 8.04 -9.27 1.90
N ASN A 48 8.80 -9.11 0.82
CA ASN A 48 9.95 -8.22 0.85
C ASN A 48 9.55 -6.76 0.58
N LEU A 49 10.49 -5.85 0.81
CA LEU A 49 10.27 -4.41 0.67
C LEU A 49 9.65 -4.03 -0.68
N TRP A 50 10.12 -4.62 -1.78
CA TRP A 50 9.62 -4.28 -3.13
C TRP A 50 8.29 -4.94 -3.45
N GLY A 51 8.05 -6.15 -2.93
CA GLY A 51 6.72 -6.76 -2.94
C GLY A 51 5.68 -5.82 -2.33
N SER A 52 6.00 -5.26 -1.16
CA SER A 52 5.15 -4.27 -0.49
C SER A 52 5.03 -2.97 -1.31
N LEU A 53 6.16 -2.32 -1.64
CA LEU A 53 6.14 -0.99 -2.25
C LEU A 53 5.64 -0.97 -3.70
N LEU A 54 6.17 -1.85 -4.57
CA LEU A 54 5.86 -1.81 -6.01
C LEU A 54 4.55 -2.53 -6.36
N SER A 55 4.05 -3.41 -5.50
CA SER A 55 2.78 -4.09 -5.76
C SER A 55 1.65 -3.58 -4.90
N LEU A 56 1.78 -3.66 -3.58
CA LEU A 56 0.66 -3.44 -2.68
C LEU A 56 0.37 -1.96 -2.45
N GLN A 57 1.40 -1.16 -2.16
CA GLN A 57 1.21 0.28 -1.97
C GLN A 57 0.73 0.96 -3.25
N VAL A 58 1.26 0.57 -4.42
CA VAL A 58 0.75 1.04 -5.72
C VAL A 58 -0.73 0.67 -5.91
N ALA A 59 -1.11 -0.56 -5.58
CA ALA A 59 -2.51 -0.99 -5.66
C ALA A 59 -3.41 -0.17 -4.75
N MET A 60 -2.99 0.14 -3.52
CA MET A 60 -3.75 0.97 -2.56
C MET A 60 -4.05 2.38 -3.06
N PHE A 61 -3.08 2.99 -3.77
CA PHE A 61 -3.33 4.26 -4.44
C PHE A 61 -4.34 4.06 -5.58
N LEU A 62 -4.08 3.11 -6.49
CA LEU A 62 -4.90 2.88 -7.67
C LEU A 62 -6.36 2.54 -7.33
N SER A 63 -6.59 1.64 -6.37
CA SER A 63 -7.92 1.23 -5.94
C SER A 63 -8.73 2.42 -5.41
N ALA A 64 -8.13 3.22 -4.52
CA ALA A 64 -8.76 4.43 -3.98
C ALA A 64 -9.03 5.48 -5.08
N GLY A 65 -8.06 5.69 -5.99
CA GLY A 65 -8.21 6.61 -7.11
C GLY A 65 -9.31 6.22 -8.10
N CYS A 66 -9.45 4.92 -8.37
CA CYS A 66 -10.56 4.40 -9.18
C CYS A 66 -11.90 4.70 -8.51
N GLY A 67 -12.04 4.44 -7.20
CA GLY A 67 -13.27 4.74 -6.45
C GLY A 67 -13.66 6.22 -6.51
N LEU A 68 -12.70 7.12 -6.27
CA LEU A 68 -12.92 8.57 -6.35
C LEU A 68 -13.27 9.03 -7.78
N SER A 69 -12.68 8.41 -8.81
CA SER A 69 -13.00 8.71 -10.21
C SER A 69 -14.43 8.29 -10.57
N VAL A 70 -14.88 7.14 -10.07
CA VAL A 70 -16.26 6.66 -10.23
C VAL A 70 -17.25 7.61 -9.55
N VAL A 71 -16.96 8.05 -8.32
CA VAL A 71 -17.80 9.03 -7.62
C VAL A 71 -17.87 10.36 -8.38
N ALA A 72 -16.76 10.84 -8.93
CA ALA A 72 -16.74 12.06 -9.74
C ALA A 72 -17.61 11.93 -11.01
N ALA A 73 -17.54 10.78 -11.70
CA ALA A 73 -18.41 10.49 -12.84
C ALA A 73 -19.89 10.39 -12.44
N PHE A 74 -20.19 9.74 -11.31
CA PHE A 74 -21.54 9.61 -10.77
C PHE A 74 -22.16 10.99 -10.47
N ILE A 75 -21.43 11.89 -9.79
CA ILE A 75 -21.88 13.27 -9.52
C ILE A 75 -22.14 14.04 -10.82
N ARG A 76 -21.29 13.86 -11.85
CA ARG A 76 -21.51 14.48 -13.16
C ARG A 76 -22.75 13.97 -13.87
N GLY A 77 -23.10 12.70 -13.68
CA GLY A 77 -24.33 12.12 -14.21
C GLY A 77 -25.61 12.83 -13.75
N PHE A 78 -25.62 13.40 -12.54
CA PHE A 78 -26.75 14.19 -12.04
C PHE A 78 -26.67 15.68 -12.41
N THR A 79 -25.47 16.23 -12.51
CA THR A 79 -25.26 17.68 -12.62
C THR A 79 -25.15 18.17 -14.06
N ARG A 80 -24.67 17.33 -14.99
CA ARG A 80 -24.53 17.68 -16.39
C ARG A 80 -25.80 17.37 -17.17
N LYS A 81 -26.16 18.27 -18.09
CA LYS A 81 -27.30 18.12 -19.01
C LYS A 81 -26.91 17.66 -20.42
N ASP A 82 -25.61 17.52 -20.67
CA ASP A 82 -25.05 17.16 -21.98
C ASP A 82 -24.89 15.64 -22.20
N GLY A 83 -25.25 14.83 -21.20
CA GLY A 83 -25.13 13.37 -21.25
C GLY A 83 -23.70 12.83 -21.09
N THR A 84 -22.70 13.68 -20.83
CA THR A 84 -21.30 13.26 -20.70
C THR A 84 -20.88 13.03 -19.24
N LEU A 85 -19.97 12.08 -19.00
CA LEU A 85 -19.43 11.79 -17.66
C LEU A 85 -17.99 12.31 -17.45
N GLY A 86 -17.37 12.86 -18.50
CA GLY A 86 -15.97 13.31 -18.48
C GLY A 86 -14.99 12.22 -18.93
N ASN A 87 -13.74 12.31 -18.50
CA ASN A 87 -12.67 11.38 -18.88
C ASN A 87 -12.07 10.73 -17.63
N PHE A 88 -12.21 9.41 -17.54
CA PHE A 88 -11.71 8.60 -16.44
C PHE A 88 -10.23 8.79 -16.14
N TYR A 89 -9.37 8.80 -17.17
CA TYR A 89 -7.92 8.92 -16.98
C TYR A 89 -7.53 10.29 -16.42
N VAL A 90 -8.24 11.35 -16.83
CA VAL A 90 -8.03 12.70 -16.28
C VAL A 90 -8.43 12.75 -14.81
N ASP A 91 -9.54 12.12 -14.45
CA ASP A 91 -10.00 12.05 -13.06
C ASP A 91 -9.06 11.25 -12.18
N LEU A 92 -8.58 10.10 -12.69
CA LEU A 92 -7.62 9.26 -11.99
C LEU A 92 -6.31 10.01 -11.74
N VAL A 93 -5.73 10.63 -12.77
CA VAL A 93 -4.48 11.39 -12.63
C VAL A 93 -4.65 12.59 -11.70
N ARG A 94 -5.76 13.32 -11.79
CA ARG A 94 -6.02 14.46 -10.89
C ARG A 94 -6.21 14.00 -9.45
N THR A 95 -6.92 12.91 -9.23
CA THR A 95 -7.11 12.33 -7.90
C THR A 95 -5.77 11.91 -7.30
N MET A 96 -4.92 11.23 -8.08
CA MET A 96 -3.58 10.85 -7.64
C MET A 96 -2.72 12.05 -7.27
N THR A 97 -2.56 12.97 -8.22
CA THR A 97 -1.57 14.05 -8.11
C THR A 97 -2.01 15.22 -7.24
N ARG A 98 -3.33 15.45 -7.09
CA ARG A 98 -3.87 16.62 -6.39
C ARG A 98 -4.59 16.28 -5.08
N VAL A 99 -4.89 15.00 -4.83
CA VAL A 99 -5.60 14.57 -3.62
C VAL A 99 -4.77 13.53 -2.87
N LEU A 100 -4.62 12.33 -3.41
CA LEU A 100 -4.04 11.20 -2.68
C LEU A 100 -2.57 11.41 -2.35
N LEU A 101 -1.69 11.66 -3.34
CA LEU A 101 -0.27 11.86 -3.10
C LEU A 101 0.05 13.02 -2.15
N PRO A 102 -0.49 14.25 -2.33
CA PRO A 102 -0.15 15.36 -1.44
C PRO A 102 -0.66 15.14 -0.02
N LEU A 103 -1.90 14.64 0.15
CA LEU A 103 -2.44 14.37 1.48
C LEU A 103 -1.74 13.20 2.17
N SER A 104 -1.43 12.11 1.45
CA SER A 104 -0.64 11.00 2.00
C SER A 104 0.78 11.43 2.36
N LEU A 105 1.40 12.35 1.62
CA LEU A 105 2.71 12.88 1.98
C LEU A 105 2.65 13.67 3.30
N LEU A 106 1.67 14.59 3.43
CA LEU A 106 1.47 15.35 4.66
C LEU A 106 1.16 14.46 5.86
N ALA A 107 0.26 13.49 5.68
CA ALA A 107 -0.07 12.50 6.70
C ALA A 107 1.14 11.64 7.08
N SER A 108 1.94 11.19 6.11
CA SER A 108 3.17 10.43 6.35
C SER A 108 4.16 11.22 7.21
N VAL A 109 4.40 12.50 6.88
CA VAL A 109 5.28 13.37 7.69
C VAL A 109 4.75 13.51 9.12
N LEU A 110 3.44 13.75 9.29
CA LEU A 110 2.81 13.81 10.61
C LEU A 110 3.02 12.51 11.38
N LEU A 111 2.80 11.36 10.75
CA LEU A 111 2.96 10.06 11.39
C LEU A 111 4.41 9.79 11.80
N VAL A 112 5.39 10.21 11.00
CA VAL A 112 6.82 10.16 11.40
C VAL A 112 7.07 11.01 12.64
N LEU A 113 6.51 12.23 12.71
CA LEU A 113 6.64 13.10 13.89
C LEU A 113 5.97 12.48 15.14
N LEU A 114 4.92 11.67 14.95
CA LEU A 114 4.26 10.91 16.01
C LEU A 114 4.98 9.59 16.36
N GLY A 115 6.10 9.28 15.70
CA GLY A 115 6.96 8.14 16.03
C GLY A 115 6.75 6.89 15.16
N LEU A 116 5.98 6.95 14.07
CA LEU A 116 5.89 5.83 13.14
C LEU A 116 7.22 5.65 12.37
N PRO A 117 7.71 4.40 12.20
CA PRO A 117 8.91 4.15 11.41
C PRO A 117 8.74 4.54 9.94
N GLN A 118 9.78 5.14 9.36
CA GLN A 118 9.89 5.35 7.93
C GLN A 118 11.34 5.09 7.49
N THR A 119 11.66 3.83 7.19
CA THR A 119 13.02 3.39 6.83
C THR A 119 12.98 2.23 5.84
N PHE A 120 14.07 1.99 5.12
CA PHE A 120 14.25 0.77 4.30
C PHE A 120 14.98 -0.36 5.03
N THR A 121 15.35 -0.16 6.30
CA THR A 121 15.84 -1.24 7.15
C THR A 121 14.71 -2.24 7.42
N ALA A 122 14.95 -3.53 7.15
CA ALA A 122 13.93 -4.57 7.31
C ALA A 122 13.67 -4.94 8.78
N TYR A 123 14.73 -5.01 9.60
CA TYR A 123 14.62 -5.31 11.02
C TYR A 123 15.83 -4.80 11.81
N VAL A 124 15.67 -4.69 13.12
CA VAL A 124 16.76 -4.49 14.07
C VAL A 124 16.66 -5.50 15.21
N THR A 125 17.79 -5.92 15.77
CA THR A 125 17.83 -6.77 16.96
C THR A 125 17.99 -5.91 18.20
N ALA A 126 17.04 -6.00 19.13
CA ALA A 126 17.07 -5.32 20.42
C ALA A 126 17.51 -6.29 21.52
N HIS A 127 18.39 -5.84 22.42
CA HIS A 127 18.72 -6.55 23.65
C HIS A 127 17.72 -6.16 24.73
N THR A 128 17.02 -7.14 25.29
CA THR A 128 15.94 -6.90 26.25
C THR A 128 16.51 -6.74 27.67
N LEU A 129 15.74 -6.07 28.54
CA LEU A 129 16.11 -5.91 29.95
C LEU A 129 16.27 -7.25 30.70
N GLY A 130 15.62 -8.30 30.21
CA GLY A 130 15.75 -9.67 30.74
C GLY A 130 16.98 -10.43 30.24
N GLY A 131 17.87 -9.79 29.47
CA GLY A 131 19.09 -10.41 28.93
C GLY A 131 18.91 -11.23 27.65
N GLY A 132 17.72 -11.20 27.04
CA GLY A 132 17.45 -11.86 25.76
C GLY A 132 17.62 -10.94 24.55
N THR A 133 17.33 -11.47 23.35
CA THR A 133 17.26 -10.69 22.11
C THR A 133 15.87 -10.75 21.49
N GLN A 134 15.41 -9.66 20.90
CA GLN A 134 14.15 -9.56 20.16
C GLN A 134 14.40 -8.96 18.78
N THR A 135 13.79 -9.53 17.75
CA THR A 135 13.77 -8.93 16.41
C THR A 135 12.59 -7.96 16.30
N LEU A 136 12.87 -6.70 15.96
CA LEU A 136 11.87 -5.68 15.67
C LEU A 136 11.84 -5.44 14.17
N TYR A 137 10.73 -5.80 13.53
CA TYR A 137 10.53 -5.52 12.12
C TYR A 137 10.27 -4.03 11.90
N LEU A 138 10.88 -3.48 10.86
CA LEU A 138 10.80 -2.08 10.48
C LEU A 138 10.38 -1.96 9.02
N GLY A 139 10.26 -0.72 8.55
CA GLY A 139 9.93 -0.44 7.16
C GLY A 139 9.43 0.99 6.95
N PRO A 140 8.98 1.30 5.71
CA PRO A 140 8.33 2.57 5.36
C PRO A 140 6.88 2.66 5.87
N VAL A 141 6.68 2.40 7.17
CA VAL A 141 5.37 2.26 7.82
C VAL A 141 4.55 3.54 7.76
N ALA A 142 5.15 4.71 7.98
CA ALA A 142 4.41 5.98 7.98
C ALA A 142 3.77 6.27 6.61
N SER A 143 4.52 6.09 5.53
CA SER A 143 4.01 6.28 4.16
C SER A 143 2.98 5.24 3.76
N TRP A 144 3.13 4.01 4.27
CA TRP A 144 2.18 2.93 4.08
C TRP A 144 0.85 3.24 4.79
N GLN A 145 0.92 3.58 6.07
CA GLN A 145 -0.24 3.89 6.89
C GLN A 145 -0.98 5.14 6.41
N ALA A 146 -0.27 6.11 5.84
CA ALA A 146 -0.86 7.33 5.30
C ALA A 146 -1.83 7.05 4.14
N ILE A 147 -1.45 6.21 3.16
CA ILE A 147 -2.37 5.80 2.10
C ILE A 147 -3.37 4.75 2.57
N ASP A 148 -3.02 3.95 3.59
CA ASP A 148 -3.93 3.00 4.19
C ASP A 148 -5.19 3.70 4.73
N LEU A 149 -4.99 4.65 5.63
CA LEU A 149 -6.07 5.43 6.25
C LEU A 149 -6.79 6.32 5.24
N LEU A 150 -6.04 7.06 4.41
CA LEU A 150 -6.63 8.04 3.49
C LEU A 150 -7.45 7.37 2.38
N GLY A 151 -6.94 6.26 1.82
CA GLY A 151 -7.61 5.52 0.76
C GLY A 151 -8.66 4.53 1.27
N THR A 152 -8.95 4.55 2.58
CA THR A 152 -9.81 3.56 3.27
C THR A 152 -9.48 2.13 2.87
N ASN A 153 -8.18 1.89 2.77
CA ASN A 153 -7.58 0.60 2.61
C ASN A 153 -7.54 -0.07 4.00
N GLY A 154 -7.33 -1.39 4.03
CA GLY A 154 -7.23 -2.15 5.29
C GLY A 154 -5.98 -3.02 5.35
N GLY A 155 -4.93 -2.68 4.60
CA GLY A 155 -3.76 -3.54 4.44
C GLY A 155 -2.69 -3.13 5.43
N GLY A 156 -2.49 -3.87 6.51
CA GLY A 156 -1.47 -3.56 7.51
C GLY A 156 -0.04 -3.75 6.97
N TRP A 157 0.92 -2.98 7.50
CA TRP A 157 2.34 -3.25 7.25
C TRP A 157 2.85 -4.49 8.01
N TYR A 158 2.20 -4.80 9.13
CA TYR A 158 2.57 -5.85 10.08
C TYR A 158 1.51 -6.96 10.16
#